data_AF-A0A1Q6L362-F1
#
_entry.id   AF-A0A1Q6L362-F1
#
_cell.length_a   1.000
_cell.length_b   1.000
_cell.length_c   1.000
_cell.angle_alpha   90.00
_cell.angle_beta   90.00
_cell.angle_gamma   90.00
#
_symmetry.space_group_name_H-M   'P 1'
#
loop_
_entity.id
_entity.type
_entity.pdbx_description
1 polymer ?
#
loop_
_entity_poly.entity_id
_entity_poly.type
_entity_poly.pdbx_seq_one_letter_code
_entity_poly.pdbx_strand_id
1 'polypeptide(L)'
;MFNKIVNYFKNLDKLTKLIMNNGLKFCLFLGLISIAVLVTYNFSLTIPILFYVGFILFRLSLIFGIEFVICGIVVDGIKKQLI
;
A
#
# COMPACT_ATOMS: atom_id res chain seq x y z
N MET A 1 23.42 -4.45 5.21
CA MET A 1 22.47 -3.35 5.51
C MET A 1 21.02 -3.81 5.59
N PHE A 2 20.51 -4.58 4.60
CA PHE A 2 19.14 -5.11 4.58
C PHE A 2 18.71 -5.89 5.84
N ASN A 3 19.58 -6.73 6.42
CA ASN A 3 19.24 -7.45 7.65
C ASN A 3 18.95 -6.54 8.85
N LYS A 4 19.59 -5.36 8.93
CA LYS A 4 19.30 -4.39 10.01
C LYS A 4 17.90 -3.79 9.85
N ILE A 5 17.53 -3.46 8.61
CA ILE A 5 16.20 -2.92 8.28
C ILE A 5 15.12 -3.97 8.57
N VAL A 6 15.32 -5.21 8.12
CA VAL A 6 14.37 -6.32 8.39
C VAL A 6 14.22 -6.61 9.89
N ASN A 7 15.31 -6.54 10.66
CA ASN A 7 15.25 -6.77 12.11
C ASN A 7 14.60 -5.60 12.87
N TYR A 8 14.67 -4.38 12.31
CA TYR A 8 13.92 -3.22 12.78
C TYR A 8 12.42 -3.39 12.51
N PHE A 9 12.06 -3.81 11.30
CA PHE A 9 10.69 -4.18 10.92
C PHE A 9 10.10 -5.29 11.80
N LYS A 10 10.94 -6.23 12.25
CA LYS A 10 10.52 -7.34 13.13
C LYS A 10 10.31 -6.91 14.58
N ASN A 11 11.00 -5.84 15.01
CA ASN A 11 10.88 -5.20 16.32
C ASN A 11 9.92 -4.01 16.34
N LEU A 12 9.22 -3.73 15.24
CA LEU A 12 8.18 -2.70 15.21
C LEU A 12 7.14 -2.98 16.30
N ASP A 13 6.66 -1.90 16.90
CA ASP A 13 5.63 -1.93 17.90
C ASP A 13 4.38 -2.64 17.35
N LYS A 14 3.71 -3.44 18.20
CA LYS A 14 2.56 -4.25 17.79
C LYS A 14 1.48 -3.39 17.11
N LEU A 15 1.29 -2.17 17.58
CA LEU A 15 0.35 -1.21 17.01
C LEU A 15 0.77 -0.75 15.61
N THR A 16 2.03 -0.34 15.43
CA THR A 16 2.56 0.09 14.12
C THR A 16 2.45 -1.03 13.10
N LYS A 17 2.82 -2.25 13.49
CA LYS A 17 2.75 -3.44 12.63
C LYS A 17 1.32 -3.77 12.21
N LEU A 18 0.35 -3.58 13.11
CA LEU A 18 -1.07 -3.83 12.83
C LEU A 18 -1.65 -2.78 11.87
N ILE A 19 -1.34 -1.50 12.11
CA ILE A 19 -1.76 -0.38 11.24
C ILE A 19 -1.17 -0.56 9.84
N MET A 20 0.13 -0.87 9.76
CA MET A 20 0.81 -1.07 8.48
C MET A 20 0.23 -2.28 7.73
N ASN A 21 -0.03 -3.41 8.40
CA ASN A 21 -0.62 -4.59 7.77
C ASN A 21 -2.05 -4.34 7.27
N ASN A 22 -2.87 -3.61 8.03
CA ASN A 22 -4.22 -3.23 7.61
C ASN A 22 -4.20 -2.22 6.44
N GLY A 23 -3.34 -1.21 6.49
CA GLY A 23 -3.16 -0.25 5.39
C GLY A 23 -2.70 -0.93 4.10
N LEU A 24 -1.81 -1.91 4.22
CA LEU A 24 -1.30 -2.67 3.07
C LEU A 24 -2.36 -3.63 2.50
N LYS A 25 -3.16 -4.28 3.35
CA LYS A 25 -4.35 -5.04 2.91
C LYS A 25 -5.36 -4.15 2.18
N PHE A 26 -5.59 -2.94 2.66
CA PHE A 26 -6.48 -1.98 2.01
C PHE A 26 -5.95 -1.56 0.63
N CYS A 27 -4.64 -1.27 0.52
CA CYS A 27 -4.02 -0.98 -0.77
C CYS A 27 -4.11 -2.16 -1.75
N LEU A 28 -3.86 -3.38 -1.28
CA LEU A 28 -4.02 -4.59 -2.10
C LEU A 28 -5.48 -4.79 -2.58
N PHE A 29 -6.45 -4.50 -1.72
CA PHE A 29 -7.86 -4.57 -2.08
C PHE A 29 -8.23 -3.54 -3.16
N LEU A 30 -7.77 -2.29 -3.01
CA LEU A 30 -7.90 -1.25 -4.04
C LEU A 30 -7.20 -1.62 -5.35
N GLY A 31 -6.03 -2.26 -5.27
CA GLY A 31 -5.29 -2.75 -6.43
C GLY A 31 -6.07 -3.84 -7.17
N LEU A 32 -6.66 -4.80 -6.44
CA LEU A 32 -7.53 -5.84 -7.00
C LEU A 32 -8.76 -5.25 -7.70
N ILE A 33 -9.41 -4.25 -7.10
CA ILE A 33 -10.51 -3.52 -7.73
C ILE A 33 -10.05 -2.86 -9.04
N SER A 34 -8.89 -2.21 -9.03
CA SER A 34 -8.34 -1.56 -10.22
C SER A 34 -8.06 -2.56 -11.34
N ILE A 35 -7.49 -3.72 -11.01
CA ILE A 35 -7.23 -4.80 -11.95
C ILE A 35 -8.54 -5.34 -12.53
N ALA A 36 -9.57 -5.55 -11.69
CA ALA A 36 -10.88 -5.98 -12.17
C ALA A 36 -11.47 -5.00 -13.19
N VAL A 37 -11.40 -3.69 -12.92
CA VAL A 37 -11.84 -2.64 -13.85
C VAL A 37 -11.04 -2.67 -15.17
N LEU A 38 -9.71 -2.87 -15.10
CA LEU A 38 -8.85 -2.98 -16.29
C LEU A 38 -9.15 -4.25 -17.12
N VAL A 39 -9.50 -5.35 -16.47
CA VAL A 39 -9.89 -6.60 -17.13
C VAL A 39 -11.26 -6.44 -17.78
N THR A 40 -12.22 -5.82 -17.10
CA THR A 40 -13.55 -5.52 -17.67
C THR A 40 -13.43 -4.60 -18.90
N TYR A 41 -12.53 -3.61 -18.87
CA TYR A 41 -12.21 -2.80 -20.04
C TYR A 41 -11.74 -3.66 -21.23
N ASN A 42 -10.81 -4.59 -21.02
CA ASN A 42 -10.31 -5.47 -22.09
C ASN A 42 -11.39 -6.39 -22.67
N PHE A 43 -12.37 -6.81 -21.87
CA PHE A 43 -13.35 -7.82 -22.28
C PHE A 43 -14.63 -7.25 -22.90
N SER A 44 -15.08 -6.07 -22.51
CA SER A 44 -16.47 -5.66 -22.76
C SER A 44 -16.61 -4.32 -23.49
N LEU A 45 -15.75 -3.34 -23.21
CA LEU A 45 -15.93 -1.97 -23.68
C LEU A 45 -14.57 -1.26 -23.81
N THR A 46 -14.07 -1.09 -25.04
CA THR A 46 -12.85 -0.35 -25.38
C THR A 46 -13.01 1.17 -25.19
N ILE A 47 -13.58 1.61 -24.06
CA ILE A 47 -13.79 3.01 -23.72
C ILE A 47 -12.52 3.55 -23.03
N PRO A 48 -11.82 4.54 -23.62
CA PRO A 48 -10.53 5.03 -23.11
C PRO A 48 -10.62 5.62 -21.69
N ILE A 49 -11.77 6.16 -21.29
CA ILE A 49 -12.01 6.66 -19.92
C ILE A 49 -11.88 5.55 -18.88
N LEU A 50 -12.42 4.36 -19.15
CA LEU A 50 -12.42 3.26 -18.18
C LEU A 50 -11.01 2.76 -17.89
N PHE A 51 -10.18 2.70 -18.94
CA PHE A 51 -8.77 2.39 -18.83
C PHE A 51 -8.01 3.43 -18.00
N TYR A 52 -8.24 4.73 -18.26
CA TYR A 52 -7.54 5.81 -17.57
C TYR A 52 -7.87 5.85 -16.07
N VAL A 53 -9.15 5.64 -15.72
CA VAL A 53 -9.61 5.57 -14.33
C VAL A 53 -8.99 4.37 -13.62
N GLY A 54 -9.04 3.17 -14.21
CA GLY A 54 -8.45 1.97 -13.61
C GLY A 54 -6.93 2.08 -13.46
N PHE A 55 -6.24 2.67 -14.43
CA PHE A 55 -4.79 2.87 -14.37
C PHE A 55 -4.39 3.88 -13.30
N ILE A 56 -5.11 5.00 -13.17
CA ILE A 56 -4.89 5.98 -12.12
C ILE A 56 -5.16 5.39 -10.74
N LEU A 57 -6.26 4.66 -10.55
CA LEU A 57 -6.54 3.99 -9.27
C LEU A 57 -5.44 2.98 -8.91
N PHE A 58 -4.94 2.22 -9.88
CA PHE A 58 -3.84 1.29 -9.66
C PHE A 58 -2.57 2.02 -9.21
N ARG A 59 -2.23 3.13 -9.88
CA ARG A 59 -1.08 3.96 -9.51
C ARG A 59 -1.22 4.54 -8.11
N LEU A 60 -2.40 5.05 -7.76
CA LEU A 60 -2.72 5.57 -6.42
C LEU A 60 -2.59 4.50 -5.34
N SER A 61 -3.09 3.28 -5.59
CA SER A 61 -2.97 2.16 -4.66
C SER A 61 -1.49 1.84 -4.34
N LEU A 62 -0.61 1.85 -5.34
CA LEU A 62 0.82 1.61 -5.14
C LEU A 62 1.49 2.74 -4.35
N ILE A 63 1.18 4.00 -4.67
CA ILE A 63 1.72 5.18 -3.96
C ILE A 63 1.30 5.14 -2.48
N PHE A 64 0.01 4.92 -2.21
CA PHE A 64 -0.48 4.78 -0.85
C PHE A 64 0.19 3.62 -0.11
N GLY A 65 0.41 2.48 -0.76
CA GLY A 65 1.10 1.34 -0.14
C GLY A 65 2.50 1.71 0.35
N ILE A 66 3.27 2.45 -0.45
CA ILE A 66 4.61 2.90 -0.09
C ILE A 66 4.56 3.96 1.03
N GLU A 67 3.65 4.93 0.94
CA GLU A 67 3.46 5.94 1.99
C GLU A 67 3.07 5.30 3.33
N PHE A 68 2.17 4.32 3.34
CA PHE A 68 1.81 3.59 4.56
C PHE A 68 3.01 2.88 5.20
N VAL A 69 3.91 2.33 4.39
CA VAL A 69 5.14 1.70 4.88
C VAL A 69 6.09 2.74 5.46
N ILE A 70 6.33 3.86 4.76
CA ILE A 70 7.23 4.93 5.22
C ILE A 70 6.70 5.58 6.50
N CYS A 71 5.42 5.95 6.53
CA CYS A 71 4.77 6.51 7.72
C CYS A 71 4.79 5.53 8.90
N GLY A 72 4.60 4.23 8.64
CA GLY A 72 4.74 3.19 9.67
C GLY A 72 6.14 3.19 10.30
N ILE A 73 7.20 3.22 9.48
CA ILE A 73 8.59 3.26 9.97
C ILE A 73 8.84 4.55 10.78
N VAL A 74 8.43 5.71 10.27
CA VAL A 74 8.70 7.02 10.92
C VAL A 74 7.98 7.12 12.26
N VAL A 75 6.70 6.75 12.33
CA VAL A 75 5.91 6.78 13.57
C VAL A 75 6.49 5.84 14.63
N ASP A 76 6.99 4.67 14.24
CA ASP A 76 7.68 3.76 15.15
C ASP A 76 8.98 4.35 15.68
N GLY A 77 9.77 4.96 14.80
CA GLY A 77 10.99 5.69 15.18
C GLY A 77 10.73 6.77 16.22
N ILE A 78 9.66 7.57 16.04
CA ILE A 78 9.25 8.62 16.98
C ILE A 78 8.81 8.02 18.32
N LYS A 79 7.98 6.97 18.30
CA LYS A 79 7.53 6.28 19.53
C LYS A 79 8.71 5.74 20.33
N LYS A 80 9.71 5.19 19.66
CA LYS A 80 10.91 4.63 20.30
C LYS A 80 11.89 5.68 20.83
N GLN A 81 11.83 6.92 20.35
CA GLN A 81 12.59 8.04 20.92
C GLN A 81 11.89 8.72 22.10
N LEU A 82 10.56 8.56 22.23
CA LEU A 82 9.75 9.13 23.31
C LEU A 82 9.67 8.27 24.57
N ILE A 83 10.08 7.00 24.50
CA ILE A 83 10.14 6.02 25.60
C ILE A 83 11.61 5.76 25.93
#